data_AF-A0A954ZJ63-F1
#
_entry.id   AF-A0A954ZJ63-F1
#
_cell.length_a   1.000
_cell.length_b   1.000
_cell.length_c   1.000
_cell.angle_alpha   90.00
_cell.angle_beta   90.00
_cell.angle_gamma   90.00
#
_symmetry.space_group_name_H-M   'P 1'
#
loop_
_entity.id
_entity.type
_entity.pdbx_description
1 polymer ?
#
loop_
_entity_poly.entity_id
_entity_poly.type
_entity_poly.pdbx_seq_one_letter_code
_entity_poly.pdbx_strand_id
1 'polypeptide(L)' 'MASSDRTATRALALLQDLEQRTPEYDFFQALRLIESAHPDRPPLGRSQRAADDPIRLGQEPSVAFSPSTLC' A
#
# COMPACT_ATOMS: atom_id res chain seq x y z
N MET A 1 -1.76 7.34 -23.05
CA MET A 1 -0.71 8.29 -22.65
C MET A 1 -1.27 9.38 -21.73
N ALA A 2 -2.25 10.20 -22.14
CA ALA A 2 -2.82 11.22 -21.24
C ALA A 2 -3.61 10.68 -20.02
N SER A 3 -4.28 9.53 -20.15
CA SER A 3 -5.03 8.93 -19.03
C SER A 3 -4.11 8.30 -17.97
N SER A 4 -3.06 7.60 -18.42
CA SER A 4 -2.07 6.97 -17.53
C SER A 4 -1.31 8.00 -16.71
N ASP A 5 -0.95 9.13 -17.31
CA ASP A 5 -0.27 10.23 -16.61
C ASP A 5 -1.16 10.82 -15.51
N ARG A 6 -2.46 11.01 -15.78
CA ARG A 6 -3.41 11.52 -14.79
C ARG A 6 -3.61 10.55 -13.62
N THR A 7 -3.68 9.25 -13.90
CA THR A 7 -3.76 8.22 -12.86
C THR A 7 -2.50 8.24 -12.00
N ALA A 8 -1.32 8.34 -12.62
CA ALA A 8 -0.05 8.43 -11.89
C ALA A 8 0.04 9.68 -11.00
N THR A 9 -0.38 10.85 -11.52
CA THR A 9 -0.45 12.09 -10.72
C THR A 9 -1.40 11.96 -9.54
N ARG A 10 -2.58 11.36 -9.74
CA ARG A 10 -3.55 11.13 -8.66
C ARG A 10 -3.01 10.18 -7.59
N ALA A 11 -2.36 9.10 -8.00
CA ALA A 11 -1.76 8.14 -7.07
C ALA A 11 -0.65 8.78 -6.24
N LEU A 12 0.20 9.61 -6.87
CA LEU A 12 1.24 10.33 -6.16
C LEU A 12 0.66 11.31 -5.12
N ALA A 13 -0.36 12.09 -5.50
CA ALA A 13 -1.03 13.01 -4.58
C ALA A 13 -1.68 12.28 -3.40
N LEU A 14 -2.29 11.12 -3.62
CA LEU A 14 -2.84 10.28 -2.56
C LEU A 14 -1.75 9.81 -1.59
N LEU A 15 -0.62 9.32 -2.10
CA LEU A 15 0.49 8.84 -1.25
C LEU A 15 1.06 9.96 -0.38
N GLN A 16 1.17 11.17 -0.93
CA GLN A 16 1.60 12.35 -0.17
C GLN A 16 0.61 12.72 0.94
N ASP A 17 -0.70 12.65 0.69
CA ASP A 17 -1.72 12.94 1.72
C ASP A 17 -1.73 11.86 2.82
N LEU A 18 -1.61 10.58 2.44
CA LEU A 18 -1.47 9.47 3.40
C LEU A 18 -0.23 9.63 4.30
N GLU A 19 0.89 10.08 3.75
CA GLU A 19 2.12 10.36 4.50
C GLU A 19 1.93 11.51 5.49
N GLN A 20 1.30 12.61 5.06
CA GLN A 20 1.11 13.80 5.90
C GLN A 20 0.04 13.61 7.00
N ARG A 21 -0.98 12.78 6.73
CA ARG A 21 -2.16 12.63 7.59
C ARG A 21 -2.41 11.19 7.99
N THR A 22 -1.34 10.40 8.14
CA THR A 22 -1.42 8.97 8.51
C THR A 22 -2.37 8.66 9.67
N PRO A 23 -2.39 9.42 10.79
CA PRO A 23 -3.28 9.11 11.92
C PRO A 23 -4.77 9.25 11.62
N GLU A 24 -5.14 9.94 10.54
CA GLU A 24 -6.53 10.17 10.16
C GLU A 24 -7.14 9.04 9.33
N TYR A 25 -6.31 8.09 8.88
CA TYR A 25 -6.74 6.97 8.06
C TYR A 25 -6.67 5.66 8.83
N ASP A 26 -7.75 4.87 8.75
CA ASP A 26 -7.67 3.46 9.11
C ASP A 26 -6.78 2.72 8.11
N PHE A 27 -6.04 1.72 8.58
CA PHE A 27 -5.12 0.95 7.74
C PHE A 27 -5.80 0.35 6.50
N PHE A 28 -6.95 -0.32 6.67
CA PHE A 28 -7.65 -0.94 5.55
C PHE A 28 -8.33 0.08 4.64
N GLN A 29 -8.72 1.23 5.19
CA GLN A 29 -9.22 2.35 4.40
C GLN A 29 -8.12 2.89 3.47
N ALA A 30 -6.91 3.12 3.99
CA ALA A 30 -5.77 3.58 3.20
C ALA A 30 -5.45 2.61 2.06
N LEU A 31 -5.43 1.30 2.32
CA LEU A 31 -5.20 0.28 1.29
C LEU A 31 -6.23 0.33 0.16
N ARG A 32 -7.52 0.48 0.48
CA ARG A 32 -8.59 0.58 -0.52
C ARG A 32 -8.49 1.85 -1.37
N LEU A 33 -8.05 2.97 -0.77
CA LEU A 33 -7.80 4.21 -1.51
C LEU A 33 -6.66 4.03 -2.52
N ILE A 34 -5.60 3.34 -2.11
CA ILE A 34 -4.46 3.02 -2.98
C ILE A 34 -4.90 2.11 -4.14
N GLU A 35 -5.65 1.04 -3.88
CA GLU A 35 -6.21 0.19 -4.93
C GLU A 35 -7.09 1.00 -5.91
N SER A 36 -7.93 1.90 -5.39
CA SER A 36 -8.81 2.76 -6.21
C SER A 36 -8.04 3.76 -7.06
N ALA A 37 -6.83 4.16 -6.65
CA ALA A 37 -5.95 5.02 -7.43
C ALA A 37 -5.20 4.29 -8.55
N HIS A 38 -5.22 2.96 -8.56
CA HIS A 38 -4.57 2.11 -9.56
C HIS A 38 -5.56 1.11 -10.21
N PRO A 39 -6.61 1.58 -10.91
CA PRO A 39 -7.64 0.71 -11.49
C PRO A 39 -7.11 -0.28 -12.54
N ASP A 40 -5.97 0.03 -13.14
CA ASP A 40 -5.33 -0.81 -14.16
C ASP A 40 -4.44 -1.92 -13.57
N ARG A 41 -4.35 -2.03 -12.23
CA ARG A 41 -3.54 -3.05 -11.53
C ARG A 41 -4.43 -4.04 -10.77
N PRO A 42 -3.96 -5.29 -10.57
CA PRO A 42 -4.65 -6.23 -9.71
C PRO A 42 -4.79 -5.70 -8.27
N PRO A 43 -5.85 -6.10 -7.54
CA PRO A 43 -5.96 -5.84 -6.10
C PRO A 43 -4.75 -6.40 -5.34
N LEU A 44 -4.44 -5.79 -4.20
CA LEU A 44 -3.34 -6.20 -3.34
C LEU A 44 -3.46 -7.68 -2.96
N GLY A 45 -2.36 -8.41 -3.09
CA GLY A 45 -2.31 -9.84 -2.77
C GLY A 45 -3.03 -10.76 -3.78
N ARG A 46 -3.57 -10.22 -4.89
CA ARG A 46 -4.10 -11.01 -6.01
C ARG A 46 -3.24 -10.98 -7.27
N SER A 47 -2.17 -10.19 -7.27
CA SER A 47 -1.20 -10.17 -8.36
C SER A 47 -0.42 -11.49 -8.43
N GLN A 48 -0.09 -11.92 -9.65
CA GLN A 48 0.74 -13.12 -9.87
C GLN A 48 2.22 -12.86 -9.57
N ARG A 49 2.64 -11.60 -9.69
CA ARG A 49 3.99 -11.15 -9.38
C ARG A 49 3.86 -9.98 -8.44
N ALA A 50 4.71 -9.96 -7.41
CA ALA A 50 4.83 -8.80 -6.52
C ALA A 50 4.92 -7.52 -7.35
N ALA A 51 5.77 -7.50 -8.39
CA ALA A 51 5.93 -6.42 -9.38
C ALA A 51 4.63 -5.67 -9.76
N ASP A 52 3.53 -6.40 -9.89
CA ASP A 52 2.25 -5.90 -10.40
C ASP A 52 1.36 -5.26 -9.33
N ASP A 53 1.66 -5.45 -8.03
CA ASP A 53 0.91 -4.76 -6.96
C ASP A 53 1.18 -3.24 -7.01
N PRO A 54 0.16 -2.40 -6.69
CA PRO A 54 0.31 -0.94 -6.67
C PRO A 54 1.34 -0.46 -5.63
N ILE A 55 1.43 -1.15 -4.49
CA ILE A 55 2.44 -0.92 -3.45
C ILE A 55 3.01 -2.25 -2.96
N ARG A 56 4.15 -2.22 -2.25
CA ARG A 56 4.69 -3.39 -1.54
C ARG A 56 4.39 -3.25 -0.07
N LEU A 57 3.63 -4.19 0.48
CA LEU A 57 3.47 -4.30 1.92
C LEU A 57 4.65 -5.10 2.48
N GLY A 58 5.40 -4.47 3.37
CA GLY A 58 6.47 -5.09 4.14
C GLY A 58 6.11 -5.14 5.62
N GLN A 59 6.78 -6.02 6.36
CA GLN A 59 6.82 -5.95 7.82
C GLN A 59 8.13 -5.28 8.20
N GLU A 60 8.10 -4.44 9.24
CA GLU A 60 9.35 -3.94 9.83
C GLU A 60 10.11 -5.13 10.44
N PRO A 61 11.33 -5.44 9.98
CA PRO A 61 12.09 -6.56 10.53
C PRO A 61 12.34 -6.35 12.02
N SER A 62 11.95 -7.32 12.85
CA SER A 62 12.20 -7.30 14.28
C SER A 62 13.09 -8.47 14.69
N VAL A 63 14.06 -8.19 15.55
CA VAL A 63 14.91 -9.19 16.22
C VAL A 63 14.39 -9.54 17.63
N ALA A 64 13.22 -9.03 18.00
CA ALA A 64 12.58 -9.37 19.26
C ALA A 64 12.02 -10.79 19.18
N PHE A 65 12.72 -11.73 19.80
CA PHE A 65 12.26 -13.10 20.00
C PHE A 65 11.93 -13.32 21.46
N SER A 66 10.79 -13.97 21.74
CA SER A 66 10.50 -14.43 23.09
C SER A 66 11.59 -15.43 23.52
N PRO A 67 12.15 -15.32 24.75
CA PRO A 67 13.22 -16.21 25.21
C PRO A 67 12.76 -17.68 25.34
N SER A 68 11.45 -17.94 25.37
CA SER A 68 10.85 -19.27 25.31
C SER A 68 9.57 -19.28 24.47
N THR A 69 9.25 -20.44 23.89
CA THR A 69 8.04 -20.67 23.06
C THR A 69 6.74 -20.62 23.87
N LEU A 70 6.81 -20.79 25.18
CA LEU A 70 5.68 -20.75 26.10
C LEU A 70 6.02 -19.78 27.24
N CYS A 71 5.10 -18.88 27.53
CA CYS A 71 5.08 -18.00 28.69
C CYS A 71 4.02 -18.50 29.66
#